data_AF-A0A415C2R5-F1
#
_entry.id   AF-A0A415C2R5-F1
#
_cell.length_a   1.000
_cell.length_b   1.000
_cell.length_c   1.000
_cell.angle_alpha   90.00
_cell.angle_beta   90.00
_cell.angle_gamma   90.00
#
_symmetry.space_group_name_H-M   'P 1'
#
loop_
_entity.id
_entity.type
_entity.pdbx_description
1 polymer ?
#
loop_
_entity_poly.entity_id
_entity_poly.type
_entity_poly.pdbx_seq_one_letter_code
_entity_poly.pdbx_strand_id
1 'polypeptide(L)'
;MIQSTDSTHRTAEVIRKLDPQLILDKTDGTQVLARTAIIRFTRDESGEWVQGSVKVSAAQRKTNSSQWRSAYYYMEDIKVGDELQQVIDEAKTQLG
;
A
#
# COMPACT_ATOMS: atom_id res chain seq x y z
N MET A 1 9.39 12.45 -6.74
CA MET A 1 9.70 12.37 -8.18
C MET A 1 8.62 11.50 -8.80
N ILE A 2 7.76 12.06 -9.64
CA ILE A 2 6.66 11.32 -10.31
C ILE A 2 7.14 11.05 -11.73
N GLN A 3 7.33 9.78 -12.12
CA GLN A 3 7.60 9.41 -13.51
C GLN A 3 6.28 9.04 -14.19
N SER A 4 5.94 9.73 -15.27
CA SER A 4 4.82 9.41 -16.16
C SER A 4 5.36 8.83 -17.46
N THR A 5 4.87 7.65 -17.84
CA THR A 5 5.08 7.02 -19.15
C THR A 5 3.74 6.95 -19.91
N ASP A 6 3.83 7.01 -21.24
CA ASP A 6 2.84 7.42 -22.25
C ASP A 6 1.40 6.84 -22.25
N SER A 7 0.48 7.66 -22.79
CA SER A 7 -0.90 7.52 -23.35
C SER A 7 -1.44 6.08 -23.51
N THR A 8 -2.51 5.59 -22.85
CA THR A 8 -3.89 6.10 -22.76
C THR A 8 -4.52 5.86 -21.37
N HIS A 9 -3.75 5.34 -20.42
CA HIS A 9 -4.16 5.11 -19.04
C HIS A 9 -3.09 5.71 -18.14
N ARG A 10 -3.30 6.95 -17.66
CA ARG A 10 -2.37 7.57 -16.72
C ARG A 10 -2.40 6.77 -15.43
N THR A 11 -1.33 6.05 -15.15
CA THR A 11 -1.14 5.40 -13.86
C THR A 11 -0.24 6.27 -13.00
N ALA A 12 -0.59 6.45 -11.73
CA ALA A 12 0.23 7.11 -10.73
C ALA A 12 0.58 6.12 -9.62
N GLU A 13 1.75 6.28 -9.02
CA GLU A 13 2.15 5.51 -7.85
C GLU A 13 2.53 6.47 -6.73
N VAL A 14 1.92 6.28 -5.56
CA VAL A 14 2.16 7.09 -4.36
C VAL A 14 2.81 6.20 -3.32
N ILE A 15 4.03 6.55 -2.92
CA ILE A 15 4.80 5.85 -1.89
C ILE A 15 4.69 6.65 -0.59
N ARG A 16 4.06 6.06 0.43
CA ARG A 16 3.84 6.65 1.75
C ARG A 16 4.58 5.84 2.80
N LYS A 17 5.53 6.49 3.49
CA LYS A 17 6.10 5.92 4.73
C LYS A 17 5.04 5.98 5.81
N LEU A 18 4.86 4.89 6.54
CA LEU A 18 3.92 4.78 7.66
C LEU A 18 4.66 5.15 8.94
N ASP A 19 4.29 6.28 9.54
CA ASP A 19 4.82 6.76 10.81
C ASP A 19 3.67 7.32 11.67
N PRO A 20 3.20 6.58 12.70
CA PRO A 20 3.75 5.33 13.20
C PRO A 20 3.59 4.14 12.22
N GLN A 21 4.41 3.11 12.39
CA GLN A 21 4.28 1.86 11.63
C GLN A 21 2.97 1.14 12.00
N LEU A 22 2.27 0.58 11.01
CA LEU A 22 0.98 -0.08 11.21
C LEU A 22 1.16 -1.59 11.42
N ILE A 23 0.46 -2.18 12.37
CA ILE A 23 0.37 -3.64 12.51
C ILE A 23 -0.83 -4.10 11.69
N LEU A 24 -0.58 -4.96 10.70
CA LEU A 24 -1.61 -5.51 9.83
C LEU A 24 -1.73 -7.00 10.05
N ASP A 25 -2.95 -7.50 10.03
CA ASP A 25 -3.21 -8.93 10.05
C ASP A 25 -3.22 -9.47 8.62
N LYS A 26 -2.43 -10.51 8.36
CA LYS A 26 -2.56 -11.31 7.15
C LYS A 26 -3.85 -12.12 7.18
N THR A 27 -4.31 -12.53 6.00
CA THR A 27 -5.46 -13.44 5.86
C THR A 27 -5.25 -14.78 6.58
N ASP A 28 -4.00 -15.22 6.72
CA ASP A 28 -3.62 -16.43 7.47
C ASP A 28 -3.53 -16.23 9.00
N GLY A 29 -3.85 -15.04 9.50
CA GLY A 29 -3.81 -14.69 10.94
C GLY A 29 -2.44 -14.24 11.45
N THR A 30 -1.40 -14.20 10.59
CA THR A 30 -0.08 -13.70 10.99
C THR A 30 -0.04 -12.17 11.01
N GLN A 31 0.51 -11.59 12.07
CA GLN A 31 0.74 -10.14 12.12
C GLN A 31 2.03 -9.72 11.41
N VAL A 32 1.94 -8.62 10.67
CA VAL A 32 3.08 -8.00 9.99
C VAL A 32 3.14 -6.51 10.33
N LEU A 33 4.36 -5.99 10.44
CA LEU A 33 4.58 -4.58 10.75
C LEU A 33 4.83 -3.81 9.44
N ALA A 34 3.80 -3.16 8.93
CA ALA A 34 3.85 -2.35 7.72
C ALA A 34 4.58 -1.04 7.97
N ARG A 35 5.54 -0.74 7.08
CA ARG A 35 6.43 0.44 7.17
C ARG A 35 6.22 1.40 6.02
N THR A 36 5.74 0.92 4.89
CA THR A 36 5.54 1.73 3.69
C THR A 36 4.36 1.18 2.91
N ALA A 37 3.42 2.05 2.55
CA ALA A 37 2.36 1.75 1.61
C ALA A 37 2.76 2.28 0.23
N ILE A 38 2.60 1.45 -0.79
CA ILE A 38 2.81 1.76 -2.20
C ILE A 38 1.44 1.60 -2.85
N ILE A 39 0.84 2.72 -3.24
CA ILE A 39 -0.54 2.77 -3.73
C ILE A 39 -0.49 3.16 -5.20
N ARG A 40 -1.00 2.27 -6.04
CA ARG A 40 -1.13 2.54 -7.47
C ARG A 40 -2.54 3.03 -7.76
N PHE A 41 -2.63 4.12 -8.48
CA PHE A 41 -3.86 4.68 -9.01
C PHE A 41 -3.86 4.60 -10.53
N THR A 42 -5.04 4.44 -11.10
CA THR A 42 -5.30 4.47 -12.54
C THR A 42 -6.36 5.51 -12.80
N ARG A 43 -6.27 6.26 -13.90
CA ARG A 43 -7.40 7.07 -14.35
C ARG A 43 -8.46 6.20 -15.01
N ASP A 44 -9.71 6.37 -14.61
CA ASP A 44 -10.85 5.77 -15.31
C ASP A 44 -11.22 6.54 -16.58
N GLU A 45 -12.26 6.10 -17.28
CA GLU A 45 -12.74 6.72 -18.53
C GLU A 45 -13.26 8.16 -18.33
N SER A 46 -13.71 8.49 -17.11
CA SER A 46 -14.14 9.84 -16.74
C SER A 46 -12.97 10.78 -16.40
N GLY A 47 -11.76 10.21 -16.28
CA GLY A 47 -10.54 10.93 -15.93
C GLY A 47 -10.30 11.05 -14.42
N GLU A 48 -11.13 10.41 -13.60
CA GLU A 48 -10.97 10.36 -12.14
C GLU A 48 -9.93 9.32 -11.73
N TRP A 49 -9.23 9.61 -10.63
CA TRP A 49 -8.30 8.66 -10.04
C TRP A 49 -9.06 7.58 -9.27
N VAL A 50 -8.95 6.35 -9.76
CA VAL A 50 -9.43 5.16 -9.04
C VAL A 50 -8.27 4.37 -8.48
N GLN A 51 -8.48 3.79 -7.30
CA GLN A 51 -7.49 2.93 -6.66
C GLN A 51 -7.31 1.67 -7.52
N GLY A 52 -6.07 1.40 -7.91
CA GLY A 52 -5.67 0.13 -8.52
C GLY A 52 -5.21 -0.83 -7.44
N SER A 53 -3.90 -1.09 -7.37
CA SER A 53 -3.31 -2.02 -6.41
C SER A 53 -2.66 -1.30 -5.22
N VAL A 54 -2.80 -1.86 -4.01
CA VAL A 54 -2.05 -1.45 -2.83
C VAL A 54 -1.07 -2.55 -2.44
N LYS A 55 0.18 -2.17 -2.19
CA LYS A 55 1.23 -3.05 -1.72
C LYS A 55 1.89 -2.42 -0.49
N VAL A 56 2.06 -3.20 0.57
CA VAL A 56 2.77 -2.74 1.76
C VAL A 56 4.12 -3.41 1.87
N SER A 57 5.17 -2.64 2.11
CA SER A 57 6.43 -3.16 2.61
C SER A 57 6.28 -3.36 4.11
N ALA A 58 6.42 -4.60 4.56
CA ALA A 58 6.29 -4.94 5.96
C ALA A 58 7.47 -5.79 6.44
N ALA A 59 7.73 -5.73 7.74
CA ALA A 59 8.64 -6.64 8.40
C ALA A 59 7.82 -7.78 9.00
N GLN A 60 8.13 -9.01 8.61
CA GLN A 60 7.57 -10.21 9.22
C GLN A 60 8.58 -10.81 10.19
N ARG A 61 8.14 -11.07 11.42
CA ARG A 61 8.91 -11.85 12.39
C ARG A 61 8.40 -13.29 12.36
N LYS A 62 9.27 -14.27 12.10
CA LYS A 62 8.89 -15.67 12.30
C LYS A 62 8.67 -15.92 13.78
N THR A 63 7.60 -16.63 14.12
CA THR A 63 7.39 -17.24 15.44
C THR A 63 8.64 -18.07 15.74
N ASN A 64 9.44 -17.66 16.73
CA ASN A 64 10.73 -18.24 17.13
C ASN A 64 12.01 -17.80 16.39
N SER A 65 12.02 -16.65 15.69
CA SER A 65 13.26 -16.05 15.16
C SER A 65 13.48 -14.62 15.63
N SER A 66 14.76 -14.27 15.88
CA SER A 66 15.22 -12.89 16.10
C SER A 66 15.36 -12.10 14.79
N GLN A 67 15.25 -12.77 13.63
CA GLN A 67 15.41 -12.13 12.33
C GLN A 67 14.08 -11.61 11.79
N TRP A 68 14.05 -10.31 11.51
CA TRP A 68 13.00 -9.67 10.73
C TRP A 68 13.34 -9.77 9.25
N ARG A 69 12.39 -10.25 8.44
CA ARG A 69 12.54 -10.24 6.99
C ARG A 69 11.63 -9.16 6.40
N SER A 70 12.21 -8.35 5.53
CA SER A 70 11.42 -7.46 4.67
C SER A 70 10.64 -8.33 3.69
N ALA A 71 9.33 -8.16 3.69
CA ALA A 71 8.41 -8.78 2.77
C ALA A 71 7.50 -7.70 2.20
N TYR A 72 6.93 -7.99 1.04
CA TYR A 72 5.87 -7.16 0.51
C TYR A 72 4.58 -7.96 0.45
N TYR A 73 3.49 -7.33 0.84
CA TYR A 73 2.16 -7.94 0.82
C TYR A 73 1.24 -7.10 -0.03
N TYR A 74 0.43 -7.76 -0.85
CA TYR A 74 -0.62 -7.09 -1.60
C TYR A 74 -1.87 -6.97 -0.72
N MET A 75 -2.76 -6.05 -1.06
CA MET A 75 -4.02 -5.83 -0.34
C MET A 75 -4.88 -7.10 -0.19
N GLU A 76 -4.74 -8.07 -1.09
CA GLU A 76 -5.41 -9.38 -1.02
C GLU A 76 -4.84 -10.31 0.07
N ASP A 77 -3.59 -10.09 0.48
CA ASP A 77 -2.89 -10.90 1.49
C ASP A 77 -3.10 -10.39 2.92
N ILE A 78 -3.63 -9.16 3.08
CA ILE A 78 -3.76 -8.45 4.34
C ILE A 78 -5.17 -7.92 4.54
N LYS A 79 -5.64 -7.94 5.78
CA LYS A 79 -6.87 -7.25 6.16
C LYS A 79 -6.58 -5.76 6.18
N VAL A 80 -7.28 -5.01 5.33
CA VAL A 80 -7.19 -3.55 5.32
C VAL A 80 -8.05 -3.02 6.46
N GLY A 81 -7.39 -2.50 7.50
CA GLY A 81 -8.03 -1.77 8.58
C GLY A 81 -8.20 -0.28 8.23
N ASP A 82 -8.94 0.42 9.08
CA ASP A 82 -9.30 1.84 8.90
C ASP A 82 -8.09 2.75 8.71
N GLU A 83 -6.99 2.49 9.42
CA GLU A 83 -5.75 3.29 9.32
C GLU A 83 -5.10 3.19 7.94
N LEU A 84 -5.04 1.99 7.36
CA LEU A 84 -4.49 1.80 6.02
C LEU A 84 -5.42 2.39 4.96
N GLN A 85 -6.74 2.31 5.18
CA GLN A 85 -7.73 2.95 4.31
C GLN A 85 -7.58 4.47 4.31
N GLN A 86 -7.39 5.09 5.47
CA GLN A 86 -7.14 6.52 5.58
C GLN A 86 -5.90 6.96 4.77
N VAL A 87 -4.80 6.20 4.85
CA VAL A 87 -3.58 6.48 4.06
C VAL A 87 -3.85 6.40 2.55
N ILE A 88 -4.71 5.49 2.11
CA ILE A 88 -5.12 5.37 0.71
C ILE A 88 -5.94 6.58 0.27
N ASP A 89 -6.91 7.01 1.09
CA ASP A 89 -7.79 8.14 0.78
C ASP A 89 -7.00 9.47 0.74
N GLU A 90 -6.07 9.66 1.68
CA GLU A 90 -5.13 10.79 1.67
C GLU A 90 -4.24 10.79 0.44
N ALA A 91 -3.76 9.62 0.01
CA ALA A 91 -2.96 9.48 -1.21
C ALA A 91 -3.77 9.79 -2.48
N LYS A 92 -5.05 9.41 -2.51
CA LYS A 92 -5.97 9.75 -3.61
C LYS A 92 -6.18 11.27 -3.70
N THR A 93 -6.42 11.92 -2.56
CA THR A 93 -6.65 13.38 -2.47
C THR A 93 -5.45 14.19 -2.98
N GLN A 94 -4.23 13.68 -2.83
CA GLN A 94 -3.01 14.33 -3.31
C GLN A 94 -2.86 14.30 -4.83
N LEU A 95 -3.53 13.39 -5.52
CA LEU A 95 -3.46 13.26 -6.97
C LEU A 95 -4.40 14.23 -7.72
N GLY A 96 -5.27 14.94 -6.99
CA GLY A 96 -6.20 15.93 -7.54
C GLY A 96 -7.54 15.33 -7.90
#